data_AF-A0A090JVL3-F1
#
_entry.id   AF-A0A090JVL3-F1
#
_cell.length_a   1.000
_cell.length_b   1.000
_cell.length_c   1.000
_cell.angle_alpha   90.00
_cell.angle_beta   90.00
_cell.angle_gamma   90.00
#
_symmetry.space_group_name_H-M   'P 1'
#
loop_
_entity.id
_entity.type
_entity.pdbx_description
1 polymer ?
#
loop_
_entity_poly.entity_id
_entity_poly.type
_entity_poly.pdbx_seq_one_letter_code
_entity_poly.pdbx_strand_id
1 'polypeptide(L)'
;MSILARIKSFLGMEAKPDKKASKEEVEKVAEEKAKPRIGYIHLSGCTGDGMSLTENYDILAPLLTDMVDIVYGQTLVDLWEMPEMDIALVEGSVCLQDEHSLHELKEVREKAGLVVAFGSCAATGCFTRYSRGGQQAQPNHESFVPIADLVKVDLAIPGCPPSPEIIAKTVVAVLNGDMDYLQPMMDLAGYTEACGCDLQLKVVNQALCIGCGTCAMACQTRAVSMTNGRPEVNSDRCIKCGVCYVQCPRSWWPAERINKDLGL
;
A
#
# COMPACT_ATOMS: atom_id res chain seq x y z
N MET A 1 -24.14 -10.41 -15.86
CA MET A 1 -23.55 -9.36 -14.99
C MET A 1 -22.33 -8.82 -15.69
N SER A 2 -22.15 -7.49 -15.74
CA SER A 2 -20.89 -6.88 -16.18
C SER A 2 -19.73 -7.41 -15.32
N ILE A 3 -18.54 -7.57 -15.90
CA ILE A 3 -17.31 -7.95 -15.18
C ILE A 3 -17.11 -7.03 -13.97
N LEU A 4 -17.40 -5.74 -14.13
CA LEU A 4 -17.37 -4.75 -13.07
C LEU A 4 -18.33 -5.07 -11.91
N ALA A 5 -19.50 -5.63 -12.21
CA ALA A 5 -20.47 -6.03 -11.17
C ALA A 5 -20.01 -7.30 -10.42
N ARG A 6 -19.31 -8.21 -11.10
CA ARG A 6 -18.69 -9.39 -10.46
C ARG A 6 -17.53 -9.00 -9.54
N ILE A 7 -16.69 -8.06 -9.99
CA ILE A 7 -15.57 -7.53 -9.18
C ILE A 7 -16.12 -6.77 -7.96
N LYS A 8 -17.14 -5.93 -8.14
CA LYS A 8 -17.79 -5.22 -7.02
C LYS A 8 -18.41 -6.18 -6.01
N SER A 9 -19.04 -7.27 -6.46
CA SER A 9 -19.59 -8.30 -5.59
C SER A 9 -18.49 -9.07 -4.83
N PHE A 10 -17.39 -9.43 -5.51
CA PHE A 10 -16.22 -10.07 -4.89
C PHE A 10 -15.54 -9.17 -3.83
N LEU A 11 -15.39 -7.89 -4.12
CA LEU A 11 -14.75 -6.92 -3.22
C LEU A 11 -15.67 -6.41 -2.10
N GLY A 12 -16.92 -6.86 -2.04
CA GLY A 12 -17.92 -6.41 -1.06
C GLY A 12 -18.36 -4.95 -1.25
N MET A 13 -18.26 -4.42 -2.48
CA MET A 13 -18.56 -3.03 -2.84
C MET A 13 -19.93 -2.89 -3.53
N GLU A 14 -20.98 -3.50 -2.99
CA GLU A 14 -22.34 -3.33 -3.52
C GLU A 14 -22.96 -2.02 -3.05
N ALA A 15 -22.91 -0.99 -3.90
CA ALA A 15 -23.75 0.19 -3.72
C ALA A 15 -25.20 -0.13 -4.13
N LYS A 16 -26.15 0.04 -3.20
CA LYS A 16 -27.58 0.13 -3.56
C LYS A 16 -27.79 1.35 -4.47
N PRO A 17 -28.64 1.27 -5.51
CA PRO A 17 -28.82 2.37 -6.43
C PRO A 17 -29.64 3.46 -5.75
N ASP A 18 -28.98 4.57 -5.38
CA ASP A 18 -29.66 5.80 -5.04
C ASP A 18 -29.86 6.67 -6.30
N LYS A 19 -30.97 7.39 -6.30
CA LYS A 19 -31.74 7.79 -7.51
C LYS A 19 -31.04 8.80 -8.43
N LYS A 20 -31.16 8.51 -9.74
CA LYS A 20 -31.11 9.37 -10.94
C LYS A 20 -29.74 9.92 -11.38
N ALA A 21 -28.92 9.04 -11.97
CA ALA A 21 -28.18 9.38 -13.20
C ALA A 21 -28.85 8.65 -14.37
N SER A 22 -28.99 9.30 -15.52
CA SER A 22 -29.65 8.68 -16.67
C SER A 22 -28.83 7.49 -17.18
N LYS A 23 -29.50 6.43 -17.61
CA LYS A 23 -28.85 5.18 -18.07
C LYS A 23 -27.84 5.44 -19.21
N GLU A 24 -28.09 6.48 -20.01
CA GLU A 24 -27.20 6.97 -21.07
C GLU A 24 -25.93 7.67 -20.56
N GLU A 25 -25.98 8.39 -19.42
CA GLU A 25 -24.78 9.00 -18.82
C GLU A 25 -23.86 7.94 -18.19
N VAL A 26 -24.44 6.87 -17.64
CA VAL A 26 -23.67 5.75 -17.07
C VAL A 26 -23.05 4.88 -18.17
N GLU A 27 -23.73 4.68 -19.30
CA GLU A 27 -23.18 3.96 -20.47
C GLU A 27 -22.12 4.79 -21.21
N LYS A 28 -22.30 6.11 -21.38
CA LYS A 28 -21.29 6.97 -22.02
C LYS A 28 -19.99 7.12 -21.21
N VAL A 29 -20.06 7.16 -19.88
CA VAL A 29 -18.84 7.24 -19.03
C VAL A 29 -18.04 5.93 -19.04
N ALA A 30 -18.69 4.80 -19.34
CA ALA A 30 -18.04 3.50 -19.45
C ALA A 30 -17.32 3.29 -20.80
N GLU A 31 -17.69 4.03 -21.85
CA GLU A 31 -17.12 3.87 -23.20
C GLU A 31 -15.83 4.68 -23.45
N GLU A 32 -15.43 5.62 -22.59
CA GLU A 32 -14.30 6.55 -22.86
C GLU A 32 -13.23 6.69 -21.77
N LYS A 33 -13.14 5.82 -20.76
CA LYS A 33 -11.96 5.84 -19.85
C LYS A 33 -10.85 4.94 -20.39
N ALA A 34 -9.80 5.56 -20.94
CA ALA A 34 -8.53 4.89 -21.17
C ALA A 34 -8.06 4.22 -19.86
N LYS A 35 -7.56 2.98 -19.96
CA LYS A 35 -7.08 2.22 -18.80
C LYS A 35 -5.95 2.99 -18.11
N PRO A 36 -5.99 3.15 -16.77
CA PRO A 36 -4.91 3.83 -16.07
C PRO A 36 -3.58 3.09 -16.24
N ARG A 37 -2.56 3.87 -16.57
CA ARG A 37 -1.20 3.44 -16.85
C ARG A 37 -0.45 3.30 -15.53
N ILE A 38 -0.14 2.08 -15.16
CA ILE A 38 0.51 1.75 -13.89
C ILE A 38 1.97 1.33 -14.15
N GLY A 39 2.88 1.91 -13.38
CA GLY A 39 4.24 1.39 -13.23
C GLY A 39 4.39 0.56 -11.97
N TYR A 40 5.07 -0.58 -12.07
CA TYR A 40 5.57 -1.32 -10.91
C TYR A 40 7.08 -1.16 -10.85
N ILE A 41 7.58 -0.40 -9.89
CA ILE A 41 9.00 -0.08 -9.76
C ILE A 41 9.55 -0.79 -8.54
N HIS A 42 10.57 -1.61 -8.77
CA HIS A 42 11.24 -2.39 -7.73
C HIS A 42 12.59 -1.75 -7.38
N LEU A 43 12.68 -1.17 -6.19
CA LEU A 43 13.94 -0.67 -5.62
C LEU A 43 14.58 -1.76 -4.76
N SER A 44 15.02 -1.45 -3.52
CA SER A 44 15.50 -2.45 -2.58
C SER A 44 14.33 -3.12 -1.85
N GLY A 45 13.50 -3.83 -2.62
CA GLY A 45 12.36 -4.61 -2.16
C GLY A 45 12.65 -6.11 -2.13
N CYS A 46 11.62 -6.92 -1.95
CA CYS A 46 11.73 -8.39 -2.00
C CYS A 46 10.82 -9.03 -3.06
N THR A 47 10.12 -8.23 -3.85
CA THR A 47 9.04 -8.59 -4.78
C THR A 47 7.80 -9.18 -4.08
N GLY A 48 7.79 -9.28 -2.75
CA GLY A 48 6.66 -9.85 -2.00
C GLY A 48 5.38 -9.02 -2.14
N ASP A 49 5.50 -7.72 -2.36
CA ASP A 49 4.34 -6.85 -2.54
C ASP A 49 3.76 -7.05 -3.95
N GLY A 50 4.61 -7.13 -4.98
CA GLY A 50 4.23 -7.57 -6.32
C GLY A 50 3.59 -8.97 -6.35
N MET A 51 4.11 -9.92 -5.56
CA MET A 51 3.50 -11.24 -5.41
C MET A 51 2.10 -11.15 -4.79
N SER A 52 1.95 -10.39 -3.70
CA SER A 52 0.63 -10.17 -3.07
C SER A 52 -0.39 -9.55 -4.03
N LEU A 53 0.02 -8.64 -4.92
CA LEU A 53 -0.85 -8.13 -5.99
C LEU A 53 -1.36 -9.27 -6.89
N THR A 54 -0.49 -10.21 -7.26
CA THR A 54 -0.84 -11.35 -8.13
C THR A 54 -1.62 -12.46 -7.42
N GLU A 55 -1.66 -12.48 -6.08
CA GLU A 55 -2.49 -13.41 -5.30
C GLU A 55 -3.99 -13.05 -5.32
N ASN A 56 -4.40 -12.00 -6.03
CA ASN A 56 -5.80 -11.71 -6.35
C ASN A 56 -6.35 -12.66 -7.44
N TYR A 57 -6.27 -13.97 -7.20
CA TYR A 57 -6.39 -15.02 -8.23
C TYR A 57 -7.60 -14.89 -9.17
N ASP A 58 -8.79 -14.68 -8.62
CA ASP A 58 -10.05 -14.63 -9.40
C ASP A 58 -10.14 -13.40 -10.30
N ILE A 59 -9.50 -12.30 -9.89
CA ILE A 59 -9.57 -11.02 -10.59
C ILE A 59 -8.26 -10.63 -11.27
N LEU A 60 -7.18 -11.41 -11.13
CA LEU A 60 -5.87 -11.03 -11.68
C LEU A 60 -5.91 -10.88 -13.20
N ALA A 61 -6.48 -11.87 -13.91
CA ALA A 61 -6.60 -11.79 -15.36
C ALA A 61 -7.41 -10.55 -15.81
N PRO A 62 -8.67 -10.34 -15.36
CA PRO A 62 -9.41 -9.15 -15.76
C PRO A 62 -8.80 -7.83 -15.25
N LEU A 63 -8.08 -7.85 -14.11
CA LEU A 63 -7.34 -6.68 -13.62
C LEU A 63 -6.30 -6.25 -14.65
N LEU A 64 -5.44 -7.18 -15.06
CA LEU A 64 -4.33 -6.91 -15.99
C LEU A 64 -4.77 -6.73 -17.44
N THR A 65 -5.88 -7.35 -17.87
CA THR A 65 -6.34 -7.25 -19.26
C THR A 65 -7.35 -6.14 -19.47
N ASP A 66 -8.23 -5.85 -18.51
CA ASP A 66 -9.41 -5.02 -18.73
C ASP A 66 -9.44 -3.75 -17.87
N MET A 67 -8.82 -3.77 -16.67
CA MET A 67 -8.97 -2.69 -15.70
C MET A 67 -7.80 -1.69 -15.68
N VAL A 68 -6.57 -2.19 -15.79
CA VAL A 68 -5.35 -1.37 -15.76
C VAL A 68 -4.44 -1.72 -16.93
N ASP A 69 -3.50 -0.84 -17.25
CA ASP A 69 -2.42 -1.10 -18.20
C ASP A 69 -1.09 -1.00 -17.45
N ILE A 70 -0.40 -2.12 -17.23
CA ILE A 70 0.94 -2.09 -16.62
C ILE A 70 1.94 -1.75 -17.71
N VAL A 71 2.42 -0.51 -17.69
CA VAL A 71 3.23 0.06 -18.79
C VAL A 71 4.72 0.04 -18.52
N TYR A 72 5.14 -0.17 -17.28
CA TYR A 72 6.55 -0.14 -16.88
C TYR A 72 6.82 -0.98 -15.64
N GLY A 73 8.05 -1.48 -15.54
CA GLY A 73 8.51 -2.39 -14.50
C GLY A 73 9.08 -3.66 -15.11
N GLN A 74 10.40 -3.77 -15.15
CA GLN A 74 11.14 -4.82 -15.86
C GLN A 74 10.87 -6.22 -15.32
N THR A 75 10.25 -6.35 -14.14
CA THR A 75 9.72 -7.63 -13.64
C THR A 75 8.57 -8.18 -14.50
N LEU A 76 7.78 -7.30 -15.12
CA LEU A 76 6.54 -7.66 -15.82
C LEU A 76 6.48 -7.17 -17.28
N VAL A 77 7.29 -6.16 -17.64
CA VAL A 77 7.22 -5.46 -18.94
C VAL A 77 8.62 -5.36 -19.55
N ASP A 78 8.75 -5.79 -20.81
CA ASP A 78 9.99 -5.71 -21.59
C ASP A 78 10.21 -4.28 -22.14
N LEU A 79 10.35 -3.30 -21.24
CA LEU A 79 10.57 -1.88 -21.56
C LEU A 79 11.67 -1.30 -20.65
N TRP A 80 12.63 -0.59 -21.26
CA TRP A 80 13.78 0.00 -20.55
C TRP A 80 13.77 1.53 -20.49
N GLU A 81 12.89 2.18 -21.25
CA GLU A 81 12.68 3.62 -21.19
C GLU A 81 11.43 3.89 -20.38
N MET A 82 11.56 4.57 -19.23
CA MET A 82 10.43 4.83 -18.35
C MET A 82 9.41 5.74 -19.06
N PRO A 83 8.16 5.32 -19.24
CA PRO A 83 7.13 6.16 -19.84
C PRO A 83 6.45 7.04 -18.78
N GLU A 84 5.61 7.98 -19.23
CA GLU A 84 4.64 8.64 -18.35
C GLU A 84 3.60 7.64 -17.82
N MET A 85 3.24 7.80 -16.55
CA MET A 85 2.38 6.91 -15.78
C MET A 85 1.35 7.70 -14.97
N ASP A 86 0.14 7.16 -14.84
CA ASP A 86 -0.87 7.75 -13.95
C ASP A 86 -0.54 7.42 -12.50
N ILE A 87 -0.08 6.19 -12.25
CA ILE A 87 0.24 5.66 -10.92
C ILE A 87 1.55 4.89 -10.97
N ALA A 88 2.45 5.17 -10.03
CA ALA A 88 3.64 4.36 -9.78
C ALA A 88 3.50 3.63 -8.44
N LEU A 89 3.45 2.30 -8.49
CA LEU A 89 3.59 1.42 -7.33
C LEU A 89 5.09 1.19 -7.10
N VAL A 90 5.66 1.87 -6.10
CA VAL A 90 7.09 1.79 -5.80
C VAL A 90 7.30 0.86 -4.62
N GLU A 91 7.90 -0.29 -4.90
CA GLU A 91 8.25 -1.31 -3.91
C GLU A 91 9.68 -1.12 -3.40
N GLY A 92 9.86 -1.32 -2.10
CA GLY A 92 11.19 -1.36 -1.49
C GLY A 92 11.68 0.00 -0.99
N SER A 93 12.62 -0.05 -0.05
CA SER A 93 13.37 1.14 0.37
C SER A 93 14.40 1.54 -0.69
N VAL A 94 15.00 2.71 -0.57
CA VAL A 94 16.06 3.18 -1.46
C VAL A 94 17.42 3.11 -0.76
N CYS A 95 18.41 2.50 -1.42
CA CYS A 95 19.80 2.49 -0.96
C CYS A 95 20.47 3.83 -1.31
N LEU A 96 21.00 4.55 -0.33
CA LEU A 96 21.62 5.86 -0.56
C LEU A 96 22.98 5.78 -1.26
N GLN A 97 23.59 4.59 -1.31
CA GLN A 97 24.87 4.37 -1.98
C GLN A 97 24.73 3.81 -3.40
N ASP A 98 23.51 3.57 -3.87
CA ASP A 98 23.24 3.08 -5.22
C ASP A 98 22.66 4.20 -6.10
N GLU A 99 23.48 4.75 -7.00
CA GLU A 99 23.13 5.88 -7.87
C GLU A 99 21.96 5.56 -8.80
N HIS A 100 21.86 4.32 -9.28
CA HIS A 100 20.76 3.92 -10.16
C HIS A 100 19.43 3.93 -9.41
N SER A 101 19.36 3.34 -8.20
CA SER A 101 18.16 3.42 -7.36
C SER A 101 17.71 4.85 -7.07
N LEU A 102 18.65 5.76 -6.81
CA LEU A 102 18.36 7.17 -6.58
C LEU A 102 17.83 7.87 -7.84
N HIS A 103 18.40 7.57 -9.00
CA HIS A 103 17.95 8.11 -10.29
C HIS A 103 16.56 7.59 -10.64
N GLU A 104 16.35 6.27 -10.59
CA GLU A 104 15.08 5.60 -10.89
C GLU A 104 13.94 6.19 -10.05
N LEU A 105 14.15 6.38 -8.73
CA LEU A 105 13.12 6.94 -7.85
C LEU A 105 12.78 8.41 -8.19
N LYS A 106 13.77 9.22 -8.55
CA LYS A 106 13.54 10.62 -8.98
C LYS A 106 12.78 10.66 -10.30
N GLU A 107 13.18 9.83 -11.26
CA GLU A 107 12.53 9.72 -12.56
C GLU A 107 11.07 9.25 -12.43
N VAL A 108 10.81 8.27 -11.55
CA VAL A 108 9.44 7.86 -11.21
C VAL A 108 8.62 9.05 -10.72
N ARG A 109 9.18 9.89 -9.84
CA ARG A 109 8.43 11.05 -9.34
C ARG A 109 8.16 12.07 -10.42
N GLU A 110 9.06 12.25 -11.38
CA GLU A 110 8.90 13.16 -12.51
C GLU A 110 7.83 12.68 -13.50
N LYS A 111 7.78 11.36 -13.77
CA LYS A 111 6.93 10.74 -14.80
C LYS A 111 5.60 10.16 -14.29
N ALA A 112 5.40 10.08 -12.97
CA ALA A 112 4.18 9.57 -12.36
C ALA A 112 3.27 10.70 -11.87
N GLY A 113 1.98 10.63 -12.22
CA GLY A 113 0.95 11.49 -11.63
C GLY A 113 0.81 11.27 -10.13
N LEU A 114 0.72 10.00 -9.70
CA LEU A 114 0.67 9.59 -8.30
C LEU A 114 1.80 8.61 -7.97
N VAL A 115 2.51 8.84 -6.86
CA VAL A 115 3.48 7.87 -6.32
C VAL A 115 2.90 7.20 -5.09
N VAL A 116 2.86 5.88 -5.12
CA VAL A 116 2.38 5.02 -4.04
C VAL A 116 3.57 4.30 -3.42
N ALA A 117 3.81 4.53 -2.12
CA ALA A 117 4.72 3.69 -1.35
C ALA A 117 4.06 2.31 -1.15
N PHE A 118 4.50 1.34 -1.96
CA PHE A 118 3.92 0.02 -2.04
C PHE A 118 4.67 -0.93 -1.10
N GLY A 119 4.01 -1.31 0.00
CA GLY A 119 4.62 -2.11 1.05
C GLY A 119 5.37 -1.31 2.10
N SER A 120 5.61 -1.93 3.26
CA SER A 120 6.24 -1.28 4.40
C SER A 120 7.71 -0.91 4.14
N CYS A 121 8.41 -1.58 3.22
CA CYS A 121 9.79 -1.19 2.90
C CYS A 121 9.83 0.20 2.26
N ALA A 122 8.96 0.45 1.28
CA ALA A 122 8.83 1.76 0.65
C ALA A 122 8.26 2.80 1.63
N ALA A 123 7.24 2.42 2.40
CA ALA A 123 6.54 3.35 3.30
C ALA A 123 7.37 3.70 4.55
N THR A 124 7.93 2.71 5.26
CA THR A 124 8.53 2.90 6.59
C THR A 124 10.01 2.51 6.68
N GLY A 125 10.59 1.96 5.61
CA GLY A 125 11.88 1.27 5.61
C GLY A 125 11.81 -0.18 6.11
N CYS A 126 10.77 -0.55 6.87
CA CYS A 126 10.59 -1.92 7.38
C CYS A 126 11.89 -2.52 7.97
N PHE A 127 12.21 -3.76 7.60
CA PHE A 127 13.41 -4.46 8.04
C PHE A 127 14.73 -3.91 7.48
N THR A 128 14.74 -3.08 6.42
CA THR A 128 15.99 -2.47 5.90
C THR A 128 16.47 -1.34 6.81
N ARG A 129 15.64 -0.90 7.77
CA ARG A 129 16.06 -0.09 8.92
C ARG A 129 17.15 -0.77 9.77
N TYR A 130 17.34 -2.08 9.62
CA TYR A 130 18.41 -2.83 10.29
C TYR A 130 19.69 -2.98 9.46
N SER A 131 19.66 -2.59 8.18
CA SER A 131 20.84 -2.61 7.32
C SER A 131 21.93 -1.70 7.88
N ARG A 132 23.18 -2.16 7.78
CA ARG A 132 24.36 -1.48 8.33
C ARG A 132 25.65 -1.73 7.53
N GLY A 133 25.50 -2.16 6.27
CA GLY A 133 26.63 -2.43 5.38
C GLY A 133 27.55 -3.56 5.84
N GLY A 134 28.75 -3.57 5.28
CA GLY A 134 29.82 -4.52 5.60
C GLY A 134 29.69 -5.90 4.94
N GLN A 135 28.64 -6.14 4.16
CA GLN A 135 28.43 -7.42 3.47
C GLN A 135 28.92 -7.36 2.00
N GLN A 136 29.59 -8.43 1.56
CA GLN A 136 30.06 -8.56 0.18
C GLN A 136 28.89 -8.77 -0.81
N ALA A 137 29.00 -8.40 -2.09
CA ALA A 137 30.15 -7.80 -2.77
C ALA A 137 30.20 -6.26 -2.69
N GLN A 138 29.21 -5.62 -2.06
CA GLN A 138 29.12 -4.17 -1.91
C GLN A 138 29.07 -3.79 -0.42
N PRO A 139 30.23 -3.83 0.28
CA PRO A 139 30.25 -3.55 1.72
C PRO A 139 29.87 -2.10 2.08
N ASN A 140 29.87 -1.20 1.10
CA ASN A 140 29.45 0.19 1.22
C ASN A 140 27.92 0.37 1.13
N HIS A 141 27.14 -0.62 0.67
CA HIS A 141 25.67 -0.53 0.65
C HIS A 141 25.13 -0.67 2.07
N GLU A 142 24.98 0.46 2.75
CA GLU A 142 24.77 0.55 4.19
C GLU A 142 23.43 1.17 4.56
N SER A 143 23.04 2.25 3.89
CA SER A 143 21.97 3.12 4.34
C SER A 143 20.74 2.99 3.45
N PHE A 144 19.62 2.59 4.06
CA PHE A 144 18.34 2.41 3.38
C PHE A 144 17.28 3.27 4.04
N VAL A 145 16.52 4.02 3.24
CA VAL A 145 15.45 4.91 3.72
C VAL A 145 14.13 4.63 2.99
N PRO A 146 12.97 4.91 3.61
CA PRO A 146 11.70 4.93 2.89
C PRO A 146 11.73 5.96 1.76
N ILE A 147 10.96 5.74 0.71
CA ILE A 147 11.02 6.58 -0.50
C ILE A 147 10.58 8.02 -0.24
N ALA A 148 9.72 8.22 0.76
CA ALA A 148 9.22 9.54 1.18
C ALA A 148 10.32 10.48 1.71
N ASP A 149 11.47 9.94 2.13
CA ASP A 149 12.61 10.75 2.56
C ASP A 149 13.32 11.44 1.37
N LEU A 150 13.09 10.97 0.14
CA LEU A 150 13.72 11.50 -1.08
C LEU A 150 12.76 12.16 -2.06
N VAL A 151 11.52 11.67 -2.16
CA VAL A 151 10.49 12.19 -3.09
C VAL A 151 9.14 12.32 -2.40
N LYS A 152 8.27 13.20 -2.90
CA LYS A 152 6.89 13.29 -2.42
C LYS A 152 6.12 12.01 -2.75
N VAL A 153 5.59 11.37 -1.73
CA VAL A 153 4.66 10.23 -1.83
C VAL A 153 3.23 10.73 -1.65
N ASP A 154 2.31 10.28 -2.50
CA ASP A 154 0.90 10.70 -2.44
C ASP A 154 0.04 9.71 -1.65
N LEU A 155 0.37 8.41 -1.69
CA LEU A 155 -0.33 7.34 -0.99
C LEU A 155 0.67 6.34 -0.41
N ALA A 156 0.36 5.73 0.72
CA ALA A 156 1.08 4.57 1.23
C ALA A 156 0.14 3.40 1.47
N ILE A 157 0.62 2.19 1.16
CA ILE A 157 -0.05 0.93 1.47
C ILE A 157 0.88 0.10 2.37
N PRO A 158 0.89 0.33 3.69
CA PRO A 158 1.75 -0.43 4.61
C PRO A 158 1.34 -1.91 4.72
N GLY A 159 2.33 -2.77 4.91
CA GLY A 159 2.21 -4.23 5.00
C GLY A 159 3.51 -4.90 4.59
N CYS A 160 3.83 -6.08 5.14
CA CYS A 160 5.03 -6.84 4.77
C CYS A 160 4.68 -8.32 4.49
N PRO A 161 3.97 -8.62 3.39
CA PRO A 161 3.47 -7.67 2.36
C PRO A 161 2.10 -7.06 2.74
N PRO A 162 1.62 -6.00 2.06
CA PRO A 162 0.22 -5.62 2.11
C PRO A 162 -0.66 -6.77 1.66
N SER A 163 -1.90 -6.85 2.16
CA SER A 163 -2.79 -7.94 1.77
C SER A 163 -3.24 -7.80 0.30
N PRO A 164 -3.52 -8.91 -0.41
CA PRO A 164 -4.00 -8.83 -1.78
C PRO A 164 -5.24 -7.94 -1.92
N GLU A 165 -6.15 -7.99 -0.94
CA GLU A 165 -7.41 -7.25 -0.95
C GLU A 165 -7.21 -5.75 -0.79
N ILE A 166 -6.28 -5.31 0.08
CA ILE A 166 -6.04 -3.86 0.25
C ILE A 166 -5.42 -3.27 -1.01
N ILE A 167 -4.57 -4.03 -1.70
CA ILE A 167 -3.98 -3.64 -2.98
C ILE A 167 -5.08 -3.50 -4.04
N ALA A 168 -5.89 -4.54 -4.23
CA ALA A 168 -6.98 -4.52 -5.22
C ALA A 168 -7.98 -3.40 -4.95
N LYS A 169 -8.41 -3.21 -3.70
CA LYS A 169 -9.33 -2.13 -3.33
C LYS A 169 -8.72 -0.75 -3.56
N THR A 170 -7.43 -0.57 -3.29
CA THR A 170 -6.76 0.72 -3.54
C THR A 170 -6.70 1.01 -5.04
N VAL A 171 -6.31 0.04 -5.88
CA VAL A 171 -6.33 0.19 -7.33
C VAL A 171 -7.74 0.56 -7.81
N VAL A 172 -8.77 -0.20 -7.40
CA VAL A 172 -10.16 0.08 -7.76
C VAL A 172 -10.64 1.44 -7.28
N ALA A 173 -10.23 1.88 -6.09
CA ALA A 173 -10.58 3.19 -5.57
C ALA A 173 -9.94 4.31 -6.41
N VAL A 174 -8.68 4.16 -6.82
CA VAL A 174 -8.04 5.13 -7.73
C VAL A 174 -8.74 5.15 -9.09
N LEU A 175 -9.05 3.99 -9.69
CA LEU A 175 -9.78 3.89 -10.97
C LEU A 175 -11.12 4.65 -10.95
N ASN A 176 -11.82 4.56 -9.82
CA ASN A 176 -13.13 5.18 -9.62
C ASN A 176 -13.06 6.63 -9.09
N GLY A 177 -11.88 7.12 -8.70
CA GLY A 177 -11.74 8.40 -8.01
C GLY A 177 -12.44 8.42 -6.64
N ASP A 178 -12.48 7.29 -5.93
CA ASP A 178 -13.08 7.16 -4.59
C ASP A 178 -12.12 7.73 -3.54
N MET A 179 -12.07 9.06 -3.46
CA MET A 179 -11.17 9.79 -2.57
C MET A 179 -11.47 9.52 -1.09
N ASP A 180 -12.74 9.28 -0.75
CA ASP A 180 -13.15 8.93 0.62
C ASP A 180 -12.49 7.62 1.08
N TYR A 181 -12.36 6.63 0.18
CA TYR A 181 -11.62 5.40 0.47
C TYR A 181 -10.12 5.61 0.57
N LEU A 182 -9.56 6.49 -0.27
CA LEU A 182 -8.12 6.71 -0.38
C LEU A 182 -7.56 7.61 0.72
N GLN A 183 -8.40 8.40 1.39
CA GLN A 183 -7.95 9.36 2.39
C GLN A 183 -7.02 8.76 3.46
N PRO A 184 -7.30 7.59 4.07
CA PRO A 184 -6.38 6.98 5.03
C PRO A 184 -5.02 6.61 4.42
N MET A 185 -4.98 6.19 3.15
CA MET A 185 -3.72 5.89 2.45
C MET A 185 -2.92 7.16 2.18
N MET A 186 -3.58 8.31 1.96
CA MET A 186 -2.93 9.62 1.86
C MET A 186 -2.33 10.03 3.20
N ASP A 187 -3.10 9.89 4.29
CA ASP A 187 -2.65 10.23 5.64
C ASP A 187 -1.46 9.36 6.06
N LEU A 188 -1.47 8.08 5.67
CA LEU A 188 -0.39 7.12 5.92
C LEU A 188 0.88 7.41 5.10
N ALA A 189 0.83 8.23 4.04
CA ALA A 189 2.03 8.65 3.31
C ALA A 189 3.04 9.39 4.21
N GLY A 190 2.55 10.08 5.26
CA GLY A 190 3.39 10.72 6.27
C GLY A 190 3.90 9.79 7.37
N TYR A 191 3.47 8.52 7.42
CA TYR A 191 3.89 7.56 8.43
C TYR A 191 5.12 6.79 7.96
N THR A 192 6.29 7.43 8.02
CA THR A 192 7.54 6.92 7.43
C THR A 192 8.52 6.29 8.42
N GLU A 193 8.27 6.45 9.71
CA GLU A 193 9.00 5.77 10.78
C GLU A 193 8.02 5.01 11.66
N ALA A 194 8.23 3.70 11.75
CA ALA A 194 7.28 2.79 12.37
C ALA A 194 7.97 1.76 13.28
N CYS A 195 7.29 1.39 14.37
CA CYS A 195 7.76 0.35 15.27
C CYS A 195 6.60 -0.24 16.08
N GLY A 196 6.76 -1.45 16.63
CA GLY A 196 5.83 -1.95 17.66
C GLY A 196 5.69 -0.99 18.85
N CYS A 197 6.71 -0.17 19.13
CA CYS A 197 6.67 0.89 20.14
C CYS A 197 5.59 1.95 19.88
N ASP A 198 5.10 2.11 18.64
CA ASP A 198 3.99 3.03 18.34
C ASP A 198 2.73 2.68 19.15
N LEU A 199 2.51 1.40 19.45
CA LEU A 199 1.41 0.97 20.31
C LEU A 199 1.51 1.58 21.71
N GLN A 200 2.73 1.71 22.24
CA GLN A 200 2.95 2.35 23.54
C GLN A 200 2.84 3.87 23.39
N LEU A 201 3.64 4.46 22.51
CA LEU A 201 3.79 5.92 22.40
C LEU A 201 2.50 6.64 21.94
N LYS A 202 1.80 6.05 20.97
CA LYS A 202 0.66 6.69 20.29
C LYS A 202 -0.71 6.18 20.77
N VAL A 203 -0.78 5.06 21.52
CA VAL A 203 -2.06 4.47 21.95
C VAL A 203 -2.14 4.26 23.46
N VAL A 204 -1.24 3.46 24.05
CA VAL A 204 -1.30 3.14 25.50
C VAL A 204 -1.00 4.39 26.35
N ASN A 205 0.08 5.10 26.05
CA ASN A 205 0.48 6.30 26.78
C ASN A 205 -0.53 7.45 26.61
N GLN A 206 -1.28 7.44 25.51
CA GLN A 206 -2.38 8.39 25.25
C GLN A 206 -3.70 7.98 25.94
N ALA A 207 -3.68 6.92 26.76
CA ALA A 207 -4.86 6.36 27.42
C ALA A 207 -5.99 5.91 26.45
N LEU A 208 -5.65 5.61 25.20
CA LEU A 208 -6.61 5.17 24.19
C LEU A 208 -6.78 3.65 24.13
N CYS A 209 -5.80 2.89 24.66
CA CYS A 209 -5.80 1.43 24.57
C CYS A 209 -6.93 0.80 25.41
N ILE A 210 -7.76 -0.01 24.76
CA ILE A 210 -8.85 -0.78 25.38
C ILE A 210 -8.58 -2.30 25.42
N GLY A 211 -7.38 -2.75 25.06
CA GLY A 211 -6.99 -4.16 25.18
C GLY A 211 -7.69 -5.13 24.22
N CYS A 212 -8.19 -4.66 23.05
CA CYS A 212 -8.93 -5.51 22.11
C CYS A 212 -8.10 -6.61 21.41
N GLY A 213 -6.77 -6.45 21.33
CA GLY A 213 -5.87 -7.43 20.71
C GLY A 213 -5.70 -7.33 19.19
N THR A 214 -6.33 -6.37 18.50
CA THR A 214 -6.22 -6.21 17.03
C THR A 214 -4.76 -6.08 16.55
N CYS A 215 -3.92 -5.36 17.30
CA CYS A 215 -2.50 -5.21 16.98
C CYS A 215 -1.72 -6.54 17.02
N ALA A 216 -2.05 -7.45 17.95
CA ALA A 216 -1.46 -8.78 18.04
C ALA A 216 -1.91 -9.68 16.88
N MET A 217 -3.21 -9.62 16.53
CA MET A 217 -3.78 -10.35 15.39
C MET A 217 -3.12 -9.94 14.07
N ALA A 218 -2.99 -8.63 13.84
CA ALA A 218 -2.46 -8.06 12.60
C ALA A 218 -0.93 -8.22 12.44
N CYS A 219 -0.19 -8.47 13.52
CA CYS A 219 1.26 -8.57 13.45
C CYS A 219 1.70 -9.83 12.68
N GLN A 220 2.19 -9.63 11.45
CA GLN A 220 2.57 -10.69 10.52
C GLN A 220 3.72 -11.58 11.04
N THR A 221 4.62 -11.03 11.84
CA THR A 221 5.75 -11.78 12.44
C THR A 221 5.46 -12.37 13.82
N ARG A 222 4.24 -12.15 14.34
CA ARG A 222 3.82 -12.53 15.71
C ARG A 222 4.73 -11.92 16.79
N ALA A 223 5.19 -10.69 16.57
CA ALA A 223 6.01 -9.94 17.50
C ALA A 223 5.21 -9.29 18.64
N VAL A 224 3.88 -9.19 18.51
CA VAL A 224 3.01 -8.57 19.53
C VAL A 224 2.17 -9.65 20.21
N SER A 225 2.29 -9.77 21.53
CA SER A 225 1.44 -10.59 22.40
C SER A 225 0.57 -9.69 23.30
N MET A 226 -0.36 -10.28 24.05
CA MET A 226 -1.21 -9.56 24.99
C MET A 226 -0.98 -10.07 26.41
N THR A 227 -0.52 -9.19 27.29
CA THR A 227 -0.26 -9.49 28.72
C THR A 227 -1.10 -8.54 29.56
N ASN A 228 -1.95 -9.09 30.44
CA ASN A 228 -2.90 -8.31 31.27
C ASN A 228 -3.76 -7.31 30.46
N GLY A 229 -4.19 -7.69 29.26
CA GLY A 229 -4.99 -6.82 28.39
C GLY A 229 -4.22 -5.62 27.79
N ARG A 230 -2.89 -5.70 27.73
CA ARG A 230 -2.02 -4.69 27.09
C ARG A 230 -1.07 -5.35 26.08
N PRO A 231 -0.70 -4.64 25.00
CA PRO A 231 0.23 -5.17 24.02
C PRO A 231 1.66 -5.22 24.57
N GLU A 232 2.30 -6.36 24.42
CA GLU A 232 3.71 -6.60 24.73
C GLU A 232 4.46 -6.92 23.43
N VAL A 233 5.59 -6.25 23.20
CA VAL A 233 6.33 -6.32 21.93
C VAL A 233 7.62 -7.09 22.14
N ASN A 234 7.78 -8.21 21.42
CA ASN A 234 9.05 -8.89 21.23
C ASN A 234 9.86 -8.16 20.15
N SER A 235 10.86 -7.40 20.60
CA SER A 235 11.72 -6.59 19.73
C SER A 235 12.51 -7.42 18.72
N ASP A 236 12.91 -8.66 19.05
CA ASP A 236 13.71 -9.52 18.18
C ASP A 236 12.93 -9.99 16.94
N ARG A 237 11.60 -9.93 16.99
CA ARG A 237 10.70 -10.30 15.88
C ARG A 237 10.07 -9.07 15.20
N CYS A 238 10.22 -7.89 15.78
CA CYS A 238 9.65 -6.66 15.24
C CYS A 238 10.44 -6.23 14.00
N ILE A 239 9.77 -6.12 12.86
CA ILE A 239 10.40 -5.71 11.60
C ILE A 239 10.12 -4.24 11.23
N LYS A 240 9.64 -3.43 12.18
CA LYS A 240 9.39 -1.98 11.96
C LYS A 240 8.45 -1.66 10.78
N CYS A 241 7.49 -2.55 10.50
CA CYS A 241 6.54 -2.40 9.38
C CYS A 241 5.35 -1.47 9.66
N GLY A 242 5.03 -1.21 10.94
CA GLY A 242 3.94 -0.31 11.36
C GLY A 242 2.53 -0.88 11.35
N VAL A 243 2.31 -2.06 10.77
CA VAL A 243 0.97 -2.67 10.59
C VAL A 243 0.17 -2.75 11.90
N CYS A 244 0.83 -3.04 13.02
CA CYS A 244 0.15 -3.12 14.32
C CYS A 244 -0.51 -1.80 14.76
N TYR A 245 0.08 -0.66 14.42
CA TYR A 245 -0.51 0.67 14.66
C TYR A 245 -1.55 1.01 13.60
N VAL A 246 -1.27 0.71 12.32
CA VAL A 246 -2.21 0.94 11.21
C VAL A 246 -3.55 0.25 11.47
N GLN A 247 -3.55 -0.98 11.97
CA GLN A 247 -4.76 -1.76 12.23
C GLN A 247 -5.39 -1.49 13.61
N CYS A 248 -4.76 -0.67 14.46
CA CYS A 248 -5.32 -0.35 15.75
C CYS A 248 -6.60 0.49 15.55
N PRO A 249 -7.78 0.09 16.06
CA PRO A 249 -9.02 0.87 15.89
C PRO A 249 -9.01 2.22 16.67
N ARG A 250 -7.90 2.52 17.34
CA ARG A 250 -7.67 3.75 18.13
C ARG A 250 -6.54 4.61 17.56
N SER A 251 -5.93 4.23 16.44
CA SER A 251 -5.00 5.12 15.72
C SER A 251 -5.77 6.07 14.79
N TRP A 252 -6.72 5.53 14.03
CA TRP A 252 -7.69 6.23 13.21
C TRP A 252 -8.96 5.38 13.12
N TRP A 253 -10.11 6.01 12.83
CA TRP A 253 -11.40 5.31 12.79
C TRP A 253 -12.28 5.82 11.64
N PRO A 254 -12.33 5.11 10.50
CA PRO A 254 -13.09 5.51 9.31
C PRO A 254 -14.58 5.11 9.44
N ALA A 255 -15.28 5.65 10.43
CA ALA A 255 -16.63 5.23 10.80
C ALA A 255 -17.62 5.25 9.62
N GLU A 256 -17.63 6.35 8.86
CA GLU A 256 -18.55 6.53 7.73
C GLU A 256 -18.35 5.45 6.66
N ARG A 257 -17.09 5.15 6.35
CA ARG A 257 -16.78 4.10 5.37
C ARG A 257 -17.17 2.71 5.87
N ILE A 258 -16.87 2.41 7.13
CA ILE A 258 -17.24 1.12 7.75
C ILE A 258 -18.76 0.94 7.72
N ASN A 259 -19.54 1.96 8.10
CA ASN A 259 -21.00 1.88 8.08
C ASN A 259 -21.54 1.72 6.65
N LYS A 260 -20.98 2.45 5.68
CA LYS A 260 -21.33 2.33 4.25
C LYS A 260 -21.10 0.90 3.74
N ASP A 261 -19.95 0.30 4.04
CA ASP A 261 -19.61 -1.05 3.60
C ASP A 261 -20.47 -2.13 4.30
N LEU A 262 -20.93 -1.87 5.53
CA LEU A 262 -21.83 -2.76 6.27
C LEU A 262 -23.32 -2.52 5.98
N GLY A 263 -23.68 -1.43 5.30
CA GLY A 263 -25.06 -1.03 5.06
C GLY A 263 -25.83 -0.65 6.33
N LEU A 264 -25.12 -0.11 7.32
CA LEU A 264 -25.65 0.35 8.61
C LEU A 264 -26.00 1.84 8.60
#